data_AF-A0AA43HGY6-F1
#
_entry.id   AF-A0AA43HGY6-F1
#
_cell.length_a   1.000
_cell.length_b   1.000
_cell.length_c   1.000
_cell.angle_alpha   90.00
_cell.angle_beta   90.00
_cell.angle_gamma   90.00
#
_symmetry.space_group_name_H-M   'P 1'
#
loop_
_entity.id
_entity.type
_entity.pdbx_description
1 polymer ?
#
loop_
_entity_poly.entity_id
_entity_poly.type
_entity_poly.pdbx_seq_one_letter_code
_entity_poly.pdbx_strand_id
1 'polypeptide(L)'
;MKTASIPLCSFFLAGILAFTGCQATPGSTVAAESSLAAYFDHVPFPIEAFERPVFPDRSVNIIDYGAVGDGIAMNTEAINRAIEELSAQGGGRVVIPAGIWLTGPIKLLDNINLHAEANALVVFNPDKSLYPIIETSFEGLNTRRSTSPIHARNVQNIAVTGEGVFDGSGDAWRFVKRDKMTNAQWRKLIASGGVLNEKGDIWFPSEESLRGYKTSDMFNNPQNLTTDAEWEDIHHWLRPVLVSLIGCKGVLLEGVTFRNSPAWGIHPLMCEKFIMSDVKVFNPWYSQNGDGLDLESCKDALIIGNLFDVGDDAICLKSGKDQDGRDRNVPCENVIIKNNEVLHGHGGFVVGSEMSGGVKNIYVADCLFMGTDVGLRFKSTRGRGGVVENIWIENIRMTDIPTEPILFDLFYSGKSALEELEEGKTIQAVLPAVTEETPSFRNISIRNVTCKGARRAMLFNGLPEMKIQNITLEDIQITADQGMELIHTEKVSVKNVHIYVKEGKELLAQYTSQLTVNGQPVADSGATSLQLLINE
;
A
#
# COMPACT_ATOMS: atom_id res chain seq x y z
N MET A 1 -76.63 3.64 34.46
CA MET A 1 -75.80 2.43 34.28
C MET A 1 -75.24 2.44 32.87
N LYS A 2 -73.90 2.40 32.73
CA LYS A 2 -73.07 2.06 31.54
C LYS A 2 -73.41 2.78 30.21
N THR A 3 -72.80 3.96 29.99
CA THR A 3 -71.71 4.29 29.01
C THR A 3 -72.17 4.34 27.55
N ALA A 4 -72.45 5.54 26.97
CA ALA A 4 -71.54 6.54 26.36
C ALA A 4 -71.10 6.15 24.93
N SER A 5 -71.08 6.98 23.87
CA SER A 5 -71.18 8.44 23.67
C SER A 5 -71.58 8.73 22.19
N ILE A 6 -72.29 9.84 21.94
CA ILE A 6 -72.84 10.29 20.64
C ILE A 6 -72.08 11.57 20.18
N PRO A 7 -71.91 11.82 18.86
CA PRO A 7 -70.89 12.70 18.32
C PRO A 7 -71.40 14.15 18.16
N LEU A 8 -70.47 15.12 18.07
CA LEU A 8 -70.82 16.47 17.64
C LEU A 8 -69.84 17.00 16.60
N CYS A 9 -70.44 17.50 15.52
CA CYS A 9 -69.88 18.23 14.39
C CYS A 9 -68.94 19.37 14.81
N SER A 10 -67.93 19.65 13.97
CA SER A 10 -67.41 21.01 13.79
C SER A 10 -66.83 21.21 12.39
N PHE A 11 -67.47 22.15 11.69
CA PHE A 11 -67.05 23.04 10.62
C PHE A 11 -65.63 22.91 10.06
N PHE A 12 -65.56 22.64 8.74
CA PHE A 12 -64.42 22.94 7.88
C PHE A 12 -64.34 24.46 7.65
N LEU A 13 -63.25 25.09 8.11
CA LEU A 13 -62.85 26.43 7.69
C LEU A 13 -61.49 26.31 6.99
N ALA A 14 -61.46 26.78 5.75
CA ALA A 14 -60.28 26.79 4.90
C ALA A 14 -59.21 27.73 5.45
N GLY A 15 -58.04 27.18 5.78
CA GLY A 15 -56.81 27.92 6.03
C GLY A 15 -55.79 27.59 4.95
N ILE A 16 -55.53 28.55 4.07
CA ILE A 16 -54.42 28.52 3.11
C ILE A 16 -53.12 28.64 3.91
N LEU A 17 -52.43 27.52 4.11
CA LEU A 17 -51.05 27.49 4.55
C LEU A 17 -50.19 27.47 3.29
N ALA A 18 -49.62 28.63 2.97
CA ALA A 18 -48.52 28.75 2.03
C ALA A 18 -47.33 27.99 2.60
N PHE A 19 -47.14 26.74 2.17
CA PHE A 19 -45.86 26.09 2.25
C PHE A 19 -44.93 26.82 1.28
N THR A 20 -44.13 27.75 1.80
CA THR A 20 -42.85 28.10 1.18
C THR A 20 -42.04 26.81 1.17
N GLY A 21 -42.16 26.05 0.09
CA GLY A 21 -41.21 25.00 -0.21
C GLY A 21 -39.85 25.67 -0.30
N CYS A 22 -38.98 25.43 0.69
CA CYS A 22 -37.56 25.49 0.45
C CYS A 22 -37.33 24.54 -0.73
N GLN A 23 -37.09 25.11 -1.91
CA GLN A 23 -36.39 24.39 -2.94
C GLN A 23 -35.11 23.90 -2.27
N ALA A 24 -35.03 22.59 -2.03
CA ALA A 24 -33.77 21.94 -1.82
C ALA A 24 -32.98 22.25 -3.09
N THR A 25 -32.09 23.24 -3.01
CA THR A 25 -30.97 23.34 -3.93
C THR A 25 -30.35 21.96 -3.96
N PRO A 26 -30.20 21.33 -5.14
CA PRO A 26 -29.41 20.11 -5.23
C PRO A 26 -28.09 20.42 -4.55
N GLY A 27 -27.79 19.64 -3.50
CA GLY A 27 -26.52 19.74 -2.79
C GLY A 27 -25.42 19.79 -3.83
N SER A 28 -24.55 20.77 -3.68
CA SER A 28 -23.39 21.00 -4.52
C SER A 28 -22.56 19.73 -4.69
N THR A 29 -22.86 18.94 -5.72
CA THR A 29 -21.95 17.97 -6.30
C THR A 29 -20.98 18.72 -7.20
N VAL A 30 -20.18 19.58 -6.57
CA VAL A 30 -18.97 20.12 -7.17
C VAL A 30 -17.85 19.74 -6.21
N ALA A 31 -17.55 18.44 -6.15
CA ALA A 31 -16.15 18.08 -6.07
C ALA A 31 -15.59 18.52 -7.43
N ALA A 32 -14.99 19.71 -7.45
CA ALA A 32 -14.40 20.24 -8.66
C ALA A 32 -13.45 19.17 -9.21
N GLU A 33 -13.61 18.81 -10.48
CA GLU A 33 -12.54 18.16 -11.24
C GLU A 33 -11.35 19.12 -11.20
N SER A 34 -10.51 19.01 -10.16
CA SER A 34 -9.18 19.60 -10.22
C SER A 34 -8.49 18.85 -11.35
N SER A 35 -8.19 19.55 -12.44
CA SER A 35 -7.38 18.99 -13.52
C SER A 35 -6.14 18.33 -12.91
N LEU A 36 -5.77 17.13 -13.36
CA LEU A 36 -4.56 16.45 -12.86
C LEU A 36 -3.31 17.34 -12.88
N ALA A 37 -3.26 18.28 -13.81
CA ALA A 37 -2.23 19.33 -13.91
C ALA A 37 -1.96 20.04 -12.56
N ALA A 38 -2.99 20.30 -11.75
CA ALA A 38 -2.85 20.99 -10.47
C ALA A 38 -2.02 20.21 -9.44
N TYR A 39 -1.93 18.87 -9.56
CA TYR A 39 -1.09 18.07 -8.68
C TYR A 39 0.41 18.20 -8.97
N PHE A 40 0.76 18.70 -10.16
CA PHE A 40 2.15 18.97 -10.55
C PHE A 40 2.60 20.39 -10.15
N ASP A 41 1.68 21.24 -9.71
CA ASP A 41 2.01 22.56 -9.19
C ASP A 41 2.76 22.43 -7.85
N HIS A 42 3.78 23.27 -7.68
CA HIS A 42 4.58 23.36 -6.45
C HIS A 42 5.26 22.06 -6.00
N VAL A 43 5.47 21.10 -6.91
CA VAL A 43 6.26 19.90 -6.63
C VAL A 43 7.73 20.31 -6.41
N PRO A 44 8.39 19.82 -5.35
CA PRO A 44 9.73 20.28 -4.95
C PRO A 44 10.88 19.70 -5.79
N PHE A 45 10.57 19.05 -6.91
CA PHE A 45 11.54 18.49 -7.85
C PHE A 45 11.03 18.63 -9.30
N PRO A 46 11.93 18.62 -10.30
CA PRO A 46 11.52 18.66 -11.70
C PRO A 46 10.74 17.39 -12.07
N ILE A 47 9.51 17.57 -12.56
CA ILE A 47 8.69 16.52 -13.14
C ILE A 47 7.90 17.10 -14.31
N GLU A 48 7.82 16.36 -15.40
CA GLU A 48 6.94 16.72 -16.53
C GLU A 48 5.52 16.26 -16.20
N ALA A 49 4.55 17.16 -16.30
CA ALA A 49 3.15 16.80 -16.11
C ALA A 49 2.72 15.76 -17.15
N PHE A 50 1.95 14.77 -16.72
CA PHE A 50 1.38 13.75 -17.60
C PHE A 50 -0.12 13.60 -17.37
N GLU A 51 -0.80 13.17 -18.43
CA GLU A 51 -2.26 13.10 -18.48
C GLU A 51 -2.77 11.66 -18.37
N ARG A 52 -4.09 11.53 -18.22
CA ARG A 52 -4.78 10.25 -18.30
C ARG A 52 -4.55 9.61 -19.68
N PRO A 53 -4.43 8.27 -19.74
CA PRO A 53 -4.60 7.49 -20.96
C PRO A 53 -5.87 7.92 -21.71
N VAL A 54 -5.77 8.12 -23.03
CA VAL A 54 -6.90 8.50 -23.89
C VAL A 54 -7.28 7.30 -24.75
N PHE A 55 -8.58 6.98 -24.77
CA PHE A 55 -9.11 5.81 -25.47
C PHE A 55 -10.00 6.25 -26.64
N PRO A 56 -10.01 5.49 -27.75
CA PRO A 56 -11.03 5.66 -28.78
C PRO A 56 -12.44 5.59 -28.21
N ASP A 57 -13.38 6.37 -28.76
CA ASP A 57 -14.80 6.30 -28.43
C ASP A 57 -15.43 5.04 -29.07
N ARG A 58 -15.01 3.89 -28.56
CA ARG A 58 -15.47 2.56 -28.93
C ARG A 58 -15.62 1.75 -27.65
N SER A 59 -16.78 1.13 -27.48
CA SER A 59 -17.05 0.27 -26.33
C SER A 59 -17.61 -1.06 -26.78
N VAL A 60 -17.26 -2.14 -26.08
CA VAL A 60 -17.87 -3.46 -26.22
C VAL A 60 -18.29 -3.98 -24.84
N ASN A 61 -19.40 -4.70 -24.77
CA ASN A 61 -19.88 -5.29 -23.52
C ASN A 61 -19.52 -6.77 -23.48
N ILE A 62 -19.02 -7.27 -22.34
CA ILE A 62 -18.66 -8.69 -22.20
C ILE A 62 -19.83 -9.66 -22.41
N ILE A 63 -21.08 -9.19 -22.24
CA ILE A 63 -22.30 -9.98 -22.53
C ILE A 63 -22.37 -10.33 -24.02
N ASP A 64 -21.93 -9.44 -24.91
CA ASP A 64 -21.91 -9.68 -26.36
C ASP A 64 -20.90 -10.78 -26.74
N TYR A 65 -19.99 -11.13 -25.81
CA TYR A 65 -19.02 -12.22 -25.93
C TYR A 65 -19.48 -13.50 -25.22
N GLY A 66 -20.72 -13.52 -24.71
CA GLY A 66 -21.31 -14.68 -24.03
C GLY A 66 -21.04 -14.75 -22.53
N ALA A 67 -20.55 -13.67 -21.92
CA ALA A 67 -20.41 -13.62 -20.46
C ALA A 67 -21.79 -13.66 -19.76
N VAL A 68 -21.85 -14.35 -18.62
CA VAL A 68 -23.04 -14.48 -17.78
C VAL A 68 -22.70 -14.06 -16.34
N GLY A 69 -23.39 -13.02 -15.86
CA GLY A 69 -23.14 -12.39 -14.55
C GLY A 69 -23.90 -13.02 -13.39
N ASP A 70 -24.03 -14.35 -13.36
CA ASP A 70 -24.79 -15.12 -12.36
C ASP A 70 -23.96 -15.61 -11.16
N GLY A 71 -22.66 -15.31 -11.15
CA GLY A 71 -21.70 -15.75 -10.13
C GLY A 71 -21.30 -17.22 -10.22
N ILE A 72 -21.73 -17.93 -11.27
CA ILE A 72 -21.49 -19.37 -11.46
C ILE A 72 -20.71 -19.61 -12.76
N ALA A 73 -21.13 -18.98 -13.86
CA ALA A 73 -20.51 -19.15 -15.16
C ALA A 73 -19.06 -18.63 -15.16
N MET A 74 -18.15 -19.37 -15.79
CA MET A 74 -16.77 -18.94 -15.96
C MET A 74 -16.66 -17.98 -17.15
N ASN A 75 -16.28 -16.73 -16.89
CA ASN A 75 -16.29 -15.65 -17.88
C ASN A 75 -14.91 -15.33 -18.48
N THR A 76 -13.86 -16.09 -18.12
CA THR A 76 -12.47 -15.84 -18.52
C THR A 76 -12.31 -15.68 -20.02
N GLU A 77 -12.89 -16.58 -20.81
CA GLU A 77 -12.77 -16.56 -22.27
C GLU A 77 -13.51 -15.37 -22.88
N ALA A 78 -14.72 -15.08 -22.41
CA ALA A 78 -15.53 -13.96 -22.92
C ALA A 78 -14.83 -12.61 -22.69
N ILE A 79 -14.30 -12.40 -21.48
CA ILE A 79 -13.60 -11.16 -21.10
C ILE A 79 -12.32 -11.01 -21.93
N ASN A 80 -11.45 -12.03 -21.97
CA ASN A 80 -10.18 -11.92 -22.68
C ASN A 80 -10.38 -11.80 -24.20
N ARG A 81 -11.39 -12.45 -24.79
CA ARG A 81 -11.74 -12.26 -26.20
C ARG A 81 -12.20 -10.83 -26.51
N ALA A 82 -13.00 -10.23 -25.64
CA ALA A 82 -13.42 -8.84 -25.80
C ALA A 82 -12.21 -7.89 -25.79
N ILE A 83 -11.26 -8.13 -24.89
CA ILE A 83 -10.00 -7.37 -24.82
C ILE A 83 -9.16 -7.57 -26.09
N GLU A 84 -8.94 -8.81 -26.52
CA GLU A 84 -8.15 -9.15 -27.71
C GLU A 84 -8.72 -8.51 -28.98
N GLU A 85 -10.03 -8.65 -29.20
CA GLU A 85 -10.69 -8.08 -30.37
C GLU A 85 -10.62 -6.55 -30.35
N LEU A 86 -10.92 -5.92 -29.22
CA LEU A 86 -10.94 -4.48 -29.11
C LEU A 86 -9.53 -3.88 -29.28
N SER A 87 -8.51 -4.53 -28.71
CA SER A 87 -7.11 -4.10 -28.85
C SER A 87 -6.66 -4.20 -30.31
N ALA A 88 -7.03 -5.28 -31.01
CA ALA A 88 -6.76 -5.46 -32.44
C ALA A 88 -7.42 -4.37 -33.32
N GLN A 89 -8.50 -3.75 -32.85
CA GLN A 89 -9.16 -2.61 -33.51
C GLN A 89 -8.58 -1.24 -33.12
N GLY A 90 -7.48 -1.20 -32.36
CA GLY A 90 -6.82 0.02 -31.89
C GLY A 90 -7.29 0.49 -30.51
N GLY A 91 -8.06 -0.32 -29.79
CA GLY A 91 -8.46 -0.05 -28.42
C GLY A 91 -9.85 0.54 -28.24
N GLY A 92 -10.15 0.81 -26.97
CA GLY A 92 -11.45 1.29 -26.50
C GLY A 92 -11.75 0.80 -25.09
N ARG A 93 -13.04 0.81 -24.74
CA ARG A 93 -13.56 0.37 -23.44
C ARG A 93 -14.17 -1.04 -23.52
N VAL A 94 -13.72 -1.94 -22.66
CA VAL A 94 -14.40 -3.23 -22.39
C VAL A 94 -15.26 -3.04 -21.15
N VAL A 95 -16.59 -3.12 -21.31
CA VAL A 95 -17.56 -2.87 -20.24
C VAL A 95 -17.94 -4.17 -19.54
N ILE A 96 -17.74 -4.20 -18.22
CA ILE A 96 -18.27 -5.21 -17.30
C ILE A 96 -19.49 -4.58 -16.59
N PRO A 97 -20.72 -4.95 -16.96
CA PRO A 97 -21.92 -4.35 -16.38
C PRO A 97 -22.21 -4.89 -14.97
N ALA A 98 -23.26 -4.36 -14.33
CA ALA A 98 -23.74 -4.87 -13.05
C ALA A 98 -24.00 -6.39 -13.09
N GLY A 99 -23.56 -7.12 -12.07
CA GLY A 99 -23.62 -8.57 -12.01
C GLY A 99 -22.49 -9.19 -11.19
N ILE A 100 -22.52 -10.50 -10.98
CA ILE A 100 -21.43 -11.25 -10.34
C ILE A 100 -20.70 -12.05 -11.42
N TRP A 101 -19.44 -11.71 -11.69
CA TRP A 101 -18.66 -12.24 -12.80
C TRP A 101 -17.54 -13.12 -12.27
N LEU A 102 -17.77 -14.43 -12.23
CA LEU A 102 -16.73 -15.41 -11.89
C LEU A 102 -15.76 -15.53 -13.08
N THR A 103 -14.46 -15.41 -12.83
CA THR A 103 -13.43 -15.47 -13.89
C THR A 103 -12.09 -15.99 -13.35
N GLY A 104 -11.26 -16.54 -14.24
CA GLY A 104 -9.82 -16.68 -14.03
C GLY A 104 -9.08 -15.39 -14.39
N PRO A 105 -7.78 -15.46 -14.72
CA PRO A 105 -6.97 -14.30 -15.08
C PRO A 105 -7.52 -13.47 -16.25
N ILE A 106 -7.42 -12.15 -16.12
CA ILE A 106 -7.69 -11.15 -17.14
C ILE A 106 -6.35 -10.55 -17.57
N LYS A 107 -6.03 -10.67 -18.86
CA LYS A 107 -4.83 -10.11 -19.47
C LYS A 107 -5.16 -8.81 -20.18
N LEU A 108 -4.60 -7.69 -19.73
CA LEU A 108 -4.74 -6.40 -20.42
C LEU A 108 -3.78 -6.33 -21.61
N LEU A 109 -4.24 -5.66 -22.67
CA LEU A 109 -3.50 -5.40 -23.92
C LEU A 109 -3.50 -3.90 -24.22
N ASP A 110 -2.73 -3.50 -25.24
CA ASP A 110 -2.58 -2.09 -25.62
C ASP A 110 -3.93 -1.40 -25.87
N ASN A 111 -4.05 -0.16 -25.40
CA ASN A 111 -5.19 0.74 -25.63
C ASN A 111 -6.53 0.24 -25.04
N ILE A 112 -6.49 -0.54 -23.96
CA ILE A 112 -7.69 -1.10 -23.33
C ILE A 112 -8.00 -0.40 -22.02
N ASN A 113 -9.25 0.06 -21.91
CA ASN A 113 -9.87 0.43 -20.65
C ASN A 113 -10.85 -0.67 -20.21
N LEU A 114 -10.50 -1.45 -19.19
CA LEU A 114 -11.41 -2.39 -18.53
C LEU A 114 -12.30 -1.60 -17.55
N HIS A 115 -13.56 -1.39 -17.92
CA HIS A 115 -14.49 -0.55 -17.18
C HIS A 115 -15.54 -1.40 -16.45
N ALA A 116 -15.46 -1.46 -15.12
CA ALA A 116 -16.43 -2.15 -14.28
C ALA A 116 -17.48 -1.17 -13.75
N GLU A 117 -18.71 -1.30 -14.21
CA GLU A 117 -19.82 -0.43 -13.82
C GLU A 117 -20.16 -0.57 -12.32
N ALA A 118 -20.90 0.39 -11.79
CA ALA A 118 -21.47 0.29 -10.45
C ALA A 118 -22.27 -1.03 -10.31
N ASN A 119 -22.07 -1.72 -9.18
CA ASN A 119 -22.63 -3.06 -8.89
C ASN A 119 -22.07 -4.21 -9.76
N ALA A 120 -20.99 -4.01 -10.52
CA ALA A 120 -20.20 -5.12 -11.04
C ALA A 120 -19.32 -5.69 -9.92
N LEU A 121 -19.43 -6.99 -9.66
CA LEU A 121 -18.56 -7.75 -8.75
C LEU A 121 -17.81 -8.80 -9.57
N VAL A 122 -16.55 -8.53 -9.88
CA VAL A 122 -15.63 -9.48 -10.53
C VAL A 122 -14.99 -10.32 -9.44
N VAL A 123 -15.28 -11.63 -9.44
CA VAL A 123 -14.74 -12.58 -8.47
C VAL A 123 -13.75 -13.49 -9.18
N PHE A 124 -12.49 -13.42 -8.77
CA PHE A 124 -11.47 -14.31 -9.30
C PHE A 124 -11.63 -15.70 -8.70
N ASN A 125 -11.73 -16.73 -9.55
CA ASN A 125 -11.98 -18.10 -9.11
C ASN A 125 -10.77 -18.59 -8.28
N PRO A 126 -10.97 -19.21 -7.10
CA PRO A 126 -9.88 -19.68 -6.24
C PRO A 126 -9.17 -20.96 -6.72
N ASP A 127 -9.62 -21.57 -7.82
CA ASP A 127 -8.96 -22.72 -8.45
C ASP A 127 -7.59 -22.33 -8.99
N LYS A 128 -6.56 -22.85 -8.34
CA LYS A 128 -5.15 -22.49 -8.56
C LYS A 128 -4.65 -22.97 -9.91
N SER A 129 -5.27 -24.00 -10.49
CA SER A 129 -4.94 -24.52 -11.82
C SER A 129 -5.20 -23.51 -12.95
N LEU A 130 -6.06 -22.50 -12.71
CA LEU A 130 -6.32 -21.40 -13.65
C LEU A 130 -5.17 -20.38 -13.71
N TYR A 131 -4.22 -20.43 -12.78
CA TYR A 131 -3.15 -19.45 -12.61
C TYR A 131 -1.78 -20.13 -12.79
N PRO A 132 -1.38 -20.44 -14.03
CA PRO A 132 -0.12 -21.14 -14.28
C PRO A 132 1.08 -20.36 -13.74
N ILE A 133 2.13 -21.09 -13.38
CA ILE A 133 3.40 -20.53 -12.88
C ILE A 133 4.11 -19.76 -14.00
N ILE A 134 4.54 -18.55 -13.70
CA ILE A 134 5.27 -17.65 -14.61
C ILE A 134 6.50 -17.06 -13.94
N GLU A 135 7.49 -16.69 -14.75
CA GLU A 135 8.64 -15.91 -14.31
C GLU A 135 8.27 -14.43 -14.11
N THR A 136 8.60 -13.91 -12.93
CA THR A 136 8.25 -12.55 -12.49
C THR A 136 9.19 -12.08 -11.38
N SER A 137 8.90 -10.91 -10.79
CA SER A 137 9.54 -10.46 -9.56
C SER A 137 8.53 -10.43 -8.41
N PHE A 138 8.97 -10.85 -7.21
CA PHE A 138 8.19 -10.77 -5.98
C PHE A 138 9.12 -10.54 -4.79
N GLU A 139 8.75 -9.67 -3.85
CA GLU A 139 9.65 -9.18 -2.79
C GLU A 139 11.01 -8.68 -3.33
N GLY A 140 10.99 -8.06 -4.51
CA GLY A 140 12.16 -7.47 -5.15
C GLY A 140 13.18 -8.45 -5.74
N LEU A 141 12.91 -9.76 -5.72
CA LEU A 141 13.77 -10.80 -6.29
C LEU A 141 13.17 -11.35 -7.58
N ASN A 142 14.01 -11.79 -8.51
CA ASN A 142 13.61 -12.56 -9.68
C ASN A 142 13.21 -13.98 -9.24
N THR A 143 12.00 -14.41 -9.60
CA THR A 143 11.43 -15.66 -9.09
C THR A 143 10.32 -16.16 -10.01
N ARG A 144 9.58 -17.18 -9.56
CA ARG A 144 8.37 -17.68 -10.20
C ARG A 144 7.17 -17.53 -9.28
N ARG A 145 6.04 -17.08 -9.82
CA ARG A 145 4.75 -16.97 -9.11
C ARG A 145 3.61 -17.47 -10.00
N SER A 146 2.45 -17.72 -9.42
CA SER A 146 1.23 -17.93 -10.20
C SER A 146 0.89 -16.66 -10.98
N THR A 147 0.27 -16.83 -12.15
CA THR A 147 -0.24 -15.72 -12.97
C THR A 147 -1.16 -14.83 -12.14
N SER A 148 -1.06 -13.51 -12.28
CA SER A 148 -1.89 -12.57 -11.51
C SER A 148 -3.30 -12.46 -12.06
N PRO A 149 -4.33 -12.31 -11.21
CA PRO A 149 -5.72 -12.21 -11.64
C PRO A 149 -5.97 -11.07 -12.63
N ILE A 150 -5.34 -9.91 -12.45
CA ILE A 150 -5.22 -8.89 -13.50
C ILE A 150 -3.74 -8.73 -13.82
N HIS A 151 -3.37 -8.87 -15.09
CA HIS A 151 -1.98 -8.71 -15.47
C HIS A 151 -1.76 -8.05 -16.83
N ALA A 152 -0.63 -7.36 -16.95
CA ALA A 152 -0.16 -6.73 -18.17
C ALA A 152 1.37 -6.73 -18.19
N ARG A 153 1.97 -6.93 -19.37
CA ARG A 153 3.43 -6.90 -19.54
C ARG A 153 3.80 -6.20 -20.84
N ASN A 154 4.59 -5.14 -20.74
CA ASN A 154 5.11 -4.35 -21.86
C ASN A 154 4.02 -3.80 -22.79
N VAL A 155 2.91 -3.32 -22.22
CA VAL A 155 1.80 -2.70 -22.96
C VAL A 155 1.67 -1.22 -22.61
N GLN A 156 0.98 -0.47 -23.45
CA GLN A 156 0.79 0.97 -23.30
C GLN A 156 -0.69 1.38 -23.33
N ASN A 157 -0.97 2.53 -22.69
CA ASN A 157 -2.29 3.17 -22.71
C ASN A 157 -3.38 2.21 -22.18
N ILE A 158 -3.23 1.75 -20.94
CA ILE A 158 -4.15 0.80 -20.30
C ILE A 158 -4.86 1.42 -19.12
N ALA A 159 -6.10 1.00 -18.85
CA ALA A 159 -6.83 1.42 -17.68
C ALA A 159 -7.72 0.33 -17.07
N VAL A 160 -7.94 0.44 -15.77
CA VAL A 160 -9.01 -0.26 -15.04
C VAL A 160 -9.83 0.82 -14.33
N THR A 161 -11.08 1.01 -14.74
CA THR A 161 -11.90 2.15 -14.31
C THR A 161 -13.31 1.75 -13.88
N GLY A 162 -14.04 2.68 -13.27
CA GLY A 162 -15.45 2.54 -12.91
C GLY A 162 -15.66 2.46 -11.40
N GLU A 163 -16.77 1.88 -10.97
CA GLU A 163 -17.18 1.79 -9.55
C GLU A 163 -17.34 0.34 -9.08
N GLY A 164 -16.99 -0.63 -9.94
CA GLY A 164 -17.05 -2.05 -9.65
C GLY A 164 -16.00 -2.53 -8.64
N VAL A 165 -16.18 -3.77 -8.20
CA VAL A 165 -15.32 -4.46 -7.23
C VAL A 165 -14.60 -5.61 -7.91
N PHE A 166 -13.29 -5.71 -7.69
CA PHE A 166 -12.44 -6.84 -8.07
C PHE A 166 -12.00 -7.58 -6.80
N ASP A 167 -12.54 -8.78 -6.57
CA ASP A 167 -12.22 -9.63 -5.42
C ASP A 167 -11.25 -10.74 -5.83
N GLY A 168 -10.05 -10.73 -5.25
CA GLY A 168 -8.97 -11.67 -5.56
C GLY A 168 -9.14 -13.08 -5.00
N SER A 169 -10.17 -13.36 -4.21
CA SER A 169 -10.36 -14.63 -3.50
C SER A 169 -9.13 -15.07 -2.68
N GLY A 170 -8.39 -14.11 -2.12
CA GLY A 170 -7.10 -14.31 -1.46
C GLY A 170 -7.13 -15.22 -0.24
N ASP A 171 -8.27 -15.34 0.45
CA ASP A 171 -8.44 -16.30 1.55
C ASP A 171 -8.20 -17.76 1.13
N ALA A 172 -8.38 -18.10 -0.15
CA ALA A 172 -8.08 -19.44 -0.65
C ALA A 172 -6.57 -19.71 -0.83
N TRP A 173 -5.74 -18.68 -0.72
CA TRP A 173 -4.30 -18.71 -1.01
C TRP A 173 -3.44 -18.50 0.22
N ARG A 174 -3.87 -17.64 1.14
CA ARG A 174 -3.05 -17.19 2.27
C ARG A 174 -3.00 -18.21 3.40
N PHE A 175 -1.82 -18.39 3.97
CA PHE A 175 -1.68 -19.01 5.28
C PHE A 175 -2.13 -18.02 6.37
N VAL A 176 -2.47 -18.53 7.56
CA VAL A 176 -2.96 -17.72 8.67
C VAL A 176 -2.25 -18.11 9.96
N LYS A 177 -1.67 -17.12 10.64
CA LYS A 177 -1.06 -17.31 11.97
C LYS A 177 -2.14 -17.35 13.06
N ARG A 178 -1.94 -18.20 14.07
CA ARG A 178 -2.90 -18.45 15.16
C ARG A 178 -3.24 -17.20 15.98
N ASP A 179 -2.24 -16.37 16.23
CA ASP A 179 -2.31 -15.10 16.97
C ASP A 179 -3.17 -14.05 16.27
N LYS A 180 -3.27 -14.11 14.94
CA LYS A 180 -4.13 -13.25 14.12
C LYS A 180 -5.63 -13.62 14.19
N MET A 181 -6.01 -14.59 15.01
CA MET A 181 -7.39 -15.09 15.08
C MET A 181 -7.86 -15.28 16.52
N THR A 182 -9.13 -14.96 16.79
CA THR A 182 -9.79 -15.40 18.02
C THR A 182 -9.92 -16.93 18.07
N ASN A 183 -10.11 -17.50 19.26
CA ASN A 183 -10.32 -18.95 19.43
C ASN A 183 -11.50 -19.48 18.58
N ALA A 184 -12.55 -18.67 18.40
CA ALA A 184 -13.71 -19.06 17.60
C ALA A 184 -13.38 -19.06 16.09
N GLN A 185 -12.71 -18.01 15.60
CA GLN A 185 -12.27 -17.93 14.21
C GLN A 185 -11.28 -19.04 13.86
N TRP A 186 -10.29 -19.29 14.71
CA TRP A 186 -9.29 -20.35 14.49
C TRP A 186 -9.92 -21.74 14.38
N ARG A 187 -10.87 -22.08 15.28
CA ARG A 187 -11.60 -23.36 15.21
C ARG A 187 -12.41 -23.48 13.92
N LYS A 188 -13.05 -22.39 13.48
CA LYS A 188 -13.81 -22.37 12.22
C LYS A 188 -12.90 -22.55 11.01
N LEU A 189 -11.72 -21.92 11.02
CA LEU A 189 -10.73 -22.04 9.95
C LEU A 189 -10.24 -23.48 9.80
N ILE A 190 -9.81 -24.12 10.90
CA ILE A 190 -9.40 -25.53 10.87
C ILE A 190 -10.55 -26.44 10.40
N ALA A 191 -11.78 -26.18 10.85
CA ALA A 191 -12.94 -26.97 10.43
C ALA A 191 -13.29 -26.82 8.93
N SER A 192 -12.78 -25.78 8.26
CA SER A 192 -12.98 -25.57 6.82
C SER A 192 -12.02 -26.39 5.94
N GLY A 193 -11.05 -27.08 6.54
CA GLY A 193 -10.03 -27.87 5.83
C GLY A 193 -8.63 -27.29 6.01
N GLY A 194 -7.75 -27.54 5.05
CA GLY A 194 -6.33 -27.13 5.12
C GLY A 194 -5.50 -27.98 6.11
N VAL A 195 -4.29 -27.52 6.38
CA VAL A 195 -3.30 -28.23 7.21
C VAL A 195 -2.58 -27.27 8.15
N LEU A 196 -2.07 -27.79 9.27
CA LEU A 196 -1.28 -27.02 10.23
C LEU A 196 0.20 -27.35 10.07
N ASN A 197 1.08 -26.41 10.40
CA ASN A 197 2.49 -26.72 10.62
C ASN A 197 2.68 -27.61 11.88
N GLU A 198 3.91 -28.07 12.10
CA GLU A 198 4.27 -28.98 13.19
C GLU A 198 3.99 -28.40 14.59
N LYS A 199 4.05 -27.07 14.74
CA LYS A 199 3.73 -26.38 16.00
C LYS A 199 2.24 -26.16 16.23
N GLY A 200 1.41 -26.30 15.20
CA GLY A 200 -0.03 -26.03 15.26
C GLY A 200 -0.39 -24.55 15.37
N ASP A 201 0.55 -23.65 15.09
CA ASP A 201 0.40 -22.19 15.25
C ASP A 201 0.24 -21.45 13.91
N ILE A 202 0.38 -22.15 12.77
CA ILE A 202 0.11 -21.61 11.43
C ILE A 202 -0.72 -22.60 10.62
N TRP A 203 -1.80 -22.10 10.01
CA TRP A 203 -2.68 -22.82 9.11
C TRP A 203 -2.38 -22.51 7.66
N PHE A 204 -2.43 -23.52 6.80
CA PHE A 204 -2.19 -23.45 5.35
C PHE A 204 -3.39 -24.02 4.60
N PRO A 205 -3.73 -23.47 3.42
CA PRO A 205 -4.87 -23.94 2.64
C PRO A 205 -4.65 -25.32 2.01
N SER A 206 -3.41 -25.77 1.83
CA SER A 206 -3.07 -27.11 1.34
C SER A 206 -1.71 -27.61 1.84
N GLU A 207 -1.47 -28.91 1.69
CA GLU A 207 -0.15 -29.52 1.90
C GLU A 207 0.93 -28.91 1.01
N GLU A 208 0.58 -28.54 -0.23
CA GLU A 208 1.52 -27.88 -1.16
C GLU A 208 1.95 -26.50 -0.64
N SER A 209 1.02 -25.72 -0.08
CA SER A 209 1.35 -24.45 0.56
C SER A 209 2.27 -24.65 1.77
N LEU A 210 2.03 -25.69 2.58
CA LEU A 210 2.91 -26.02 3.71
C LEU A 210 4.30 -26.49 3.23
N ARG A 211 4.39 -27.28 2.16
CA ARG A 211 5.68 -27.66 1.56
C ARG A 211 6.44 -26.44 1.07
N GLY A 212 5.79 -25.55 0.32
CA GLY A 212 6.41 -24.31 -0.16
C GLY A 212 6.91 -23.41 0.97
N TYR A 213 6.15 -23.31 2.08
CA TYR A 213 6.60 -22.63 3.29
C TYR A 213 7.88 -23.24 3.87
N LYS A 214 7.97 -24.58 3.97
CA LYS A 214 9.16 -25.26 4.47
C LYS A 214 10.41 -25.09 3.58
N THR A 215 10.20 -24.85 2.29
CA THR A 215 11.28 -24.66 1.29
C THR A 215 11.69 -23.20 1.13
N SER A 216 10.98 -22.26 1.77
CA SER A 216 11.30 -20.84 1.73
C SER A 216 11.96 -20.43 3.05
N ASP A 217 13.28 -20.22 3.07
CA ASP A 217 14.00 -19.80 4.28
C ASP A 217 13.71 -18.33 4.59
N MET A 218 13.16 -18.05 5.79
CA MET A 218 12.87 -16.73 6.39
C MET A 218 12.08 -15.69 5.54
N PHE A 219 11.70 -16.02 4.30
CA PHE A 219 11.09 -15.12 3.32
C PHE A 219 10.08 -15.86 2.43
N ASN A 220 9.24 -15.14 1.68
CA ASN A 220 8.18 -15.76 0.87
C ASN A 220 8.67 -16.40 -0.45
N ASN A 221 9.94 -16.26 -0.78
CA ASN A 221 10.53 -16.78 -2.02
C ASN A 221 11.24 -18.13 -1.79
N PRO A 222 10.78 -19.22 -2.44
CA PRO A 222 11.43 -20.53 -2.37
C PRO A 222 12.89 -20.46 -2.81
N GLN A 223 13.75 -21.24 -2.15
CA GLN A 223 15.17 -21.31 -2.45
C GLN A 223 15.53 -22.66 -3.08
N ASN A 224 16.56 -22.67 -3.93
CA ASN A 224 17.17 -23.89 -4.49
C ASN A 224 16.26 -24.79 -5.35
N LEU A 225 15.17 -24.24 -5.92
CA LEU A 225 14.33 -24.97 -6.88
C LEU A 225 14.86 -24.78 -8.30
N THR A 226 15.09 -25.87 -9.03
CA THR A 226 15.79 -25.85 -10.32
C THR A 226 14.98 -26.46 -11.47
N THR A 227 13.93 -27.21 -11.18
CA THR A 227 13.10 -27.88 -12.19
C THR A 227 11.64 -27.47 -12.11
N ASP A 228 10.92 -27.49 -13.24
CA ASP A 228 9.50 -27.13 -13.28
C ASP A 228 8.65 -28.01 -12.35
N ALA A 229 9.00 -29.28 -12.19
CA ALA A 229 8.31 -30.20 -11.30
C ALA A 229 8.45 -29.81 -9.81
N GLU A 230 9.61 -29.28 -9.41
CA GLU A 230 9.82 -28.78 -8.05
C GLU A 230 8.98 -27.51 -7.77
N TRP A 231 8.86 -26.63 -8.77
CA TRP A 231 8.01 -25.44 -8.67
C TRP A 231 6.52 -25.82 -8.63
N GLU A 232 6.11 -26.79 -9.44
CA GLU A 232 4.74 -27.29 -9.47
C GLU A 232 4.34 -27.96 -8.15
N ASP A 233 5.26 -28.69 -7.50
CA ASP A 233 5.01 -29.34 -6.19
C ASP A 233 4.63 -28.36 -5.07
N ILE A 234 4.93 -27.07 -5.26
CA ILE A 234 4.62 -25.99 -4.32
C ILE A 234 3.73 -24.91 -4.96
N HIS A 235 3.03 -25.20 -6.05
CA HIS A 235 2.26 -24.20 -6.82
C HIS A 235 1.33 -23.37 -5.91
N HIS A 236 0.65 -24.00 -4.97
CA HIS A 236 -0.26 -23.31 -4.05
C HIS A 236 0.44 -22.32 -3.08
N TRP A 237 1.76 -22.41 -2.89
CA TRP A 237 2.55 -21.43 -2.13
C TRP A 237 2.90 -20.18 -2.94
N LEU A 238 2.95 -20.32 -4.27
CA LEU A 238 3.34 -19.29 -5.23
C LEU A 238 2.20 -18.28 -5.48
N ARG A 239 1.64 -17.72 -4.41
CA ARG A 239 0.50 -16.79 -4.41
C ARG A 239 0.71 -15.63 -5.41
N PRO A 240 -0.25 -15.34 -6.30
CA PRO A 240 -0.13 -14.20 -7.17
C PRO A 240 -0.36 -12.87 -6.40
N VAL A 241 0.14 -11.76 -6.94
CA VAL A 241 -0.37 -10.43 -6.57
C VAL A 241 -1.71 -10.21 -7.29
N LEU A 242 -2.60 -9.34 -6.79
CA LEU A 242 -3.93 -9.18 -7.41
C LEU A 242 -3.85 -8.45 -8.78
N VAL A 243 -3.10 -7.36 -8.85
CA VAL A 243 -2.85 -6.59 -10.08
C VAL A 243 -1.35 -6.53 -10.34
N SER A 244 -0.85 -7.14 -11.42
CA SER A 244 0.57 -7.11 -11.80
C SER A 244 0.78 -6.40 -13.14
N LEU A 245 1.46 -5.26 -13.12
CA LEU A 245 1.71 -4.46 -14.32
C LEU A 245 3.22 -4.31 -14.50
N ILE A 246 3.80 -4.93 -15.53
CA ILE A 246 5.25 -4.98 -15.70
C ILE A 246 5.64 -4.21 -16.96
N GLY A 247 6.50 -3.21 -16.85
CA GLY A 247 7.03 -2.47 -18.02
C GLY A 247 5.95 -1.69 -18.80
N CYS A 248 4.83 -1.35 -18.15
CA CYS A 248 3.71 -0.71 -18.82
C CYS A 248 3.86 0.82 -18.87
N LYS A 249 3.28 1.48 -19.88
CA LYS A 249 3.40 2.94 -20.06
C LYS A 249 2.05 3.62 -20.23
N GLY A 250 1.78 4.67 -19.48
CA GLY A 250 0.47 5.33 -19.50
C GLY A 250 -0.60 4.39 -18.93
N VAL A 251 -0.62 4.29 -17.61
CA VAL A 251 -1.48 3.37 -16.86
C VAL A 251 -2.43 4.17 -15.98
N LEU A 252 -3.71 3.81 -15.96
CA LEU A 252 -4.71 4.41 -15.09
C LEU A 252 -5.50 3.35 -14.29
N LEU A 253 -5.45 3.43 -12.97
CA LEU A 253 -6.40 2.76 -12.09
C LEU A 253 -7.31 3.83 -11.47
N GLU A 254 -8.63 3.73 -11.65
CA GLU A 254 -9.55 4.78 -11.21
C GLU A 254 -10.89 4.27 -10.67
N GLY A 255 -11.28 4.77 -9.49
CA GLY A 255 -12.62 4.63 -8.90
C GLY A 255 -12.99 3.22 -8.39
N VAL A 256 -12.37 2.19 -8.93
CA VAL A 256 -12.66 0.79 -8.63
C VAL A 256 -12.26 0.41 -7.21
N THR A 257 -12.82 -0.70 -6.74
CA THR A 257 -12.39 -1.32 -5.48
C THR A 257 -11.63 -2.60 -5.76
N PHE A 258 -10.40 -2.71 -5.24
CA PHE A 258 -9.66 -3.97 -5.17
C PHE A 258 -9.78 -4.53 -3.76
N ARG A 259 -10.06 -5.83 -3.63
CA ARG A 259 -10.13 -6.44 -2.31
C ARG A 259 -9.63 -7.87 -2.30
N ASN A 260 -9.28 -8.34 -1.10
CA ASN A 260 -9.01 -9.74 -0.83
C ASN A 260 -7.88 -10.31 -1.72
N SER A 261 -6.73 -9.63 -1.80
CA SER A 261 -5.61 -10.03 -2.66
C SER A 261 -4.88 -11.29 -2.17
N PRO A 262 -4.47 -12.24 -3.04
CA PRO A 262 -3.77 -13.45 -2.59
C PRO A 262 -2.40 -13.19 -1.93
N ALA A 263 -1.70 -12.13 -2.36
CA ALA A 263 -0.53 -11.53 -1.73
C ALA A 263 -0.65 -10.00 -1.85
N TRP A 264 0.35 -9.31 -2.41
CA TRP A 264 0.28 -7.87 -2.65
C TRP A 264 -0.96 -7.48 -3.48
N GLY A 265 -1.52 -6.31 -3.20
CA GLY A 265 -2.69 -5.78 -3.91
C GLY A 265 -2.34 -5.36 -5.33
N ILE A 266 -1.63 -4.25 -5.48
CA ILE A 266 -1.33 -3.62 -6.76
C ILE A 266 0.18 -3.48 -6.90
N HIS A 267 0.77 -4.10 -7.93
CA HIS A 267 2.21 -4.11 -8.18
C HIS A 267 2.55 -3.63 -9.59
N PRO A 268 2.70 -2.31 -9.78
CA PRO A 268 3.35 -1.75 -10.94
C PRO A 268 4.88 -1.91 -10.76
N LEU A 269 5.49 -2.63 -11.69
CA LEU A 269 6.92 -2.89 -11.75
C LEU A 269 7.50 -2.28 -13.03
N MET A 270 8.44 -1.34 -12.89
CA MET A 270 9.08 -0.66 -14.03
C MET A 270 8.08 0.02 -14.98
N CYS A 271 6.97 0.53 -14.44
CA CYS A 271 5.99 1.29 -15.20
C CYS A 271 6.38 2.76 -15.32
N GLU A 272 5.90 3.41 -16.38
CA GLU A 272 6.10 4.84 -16.64
C GLU A 272 4.74 5.54 -16.78
N LYS A 273 4.56 6.73 -16.17
CA LYS A 273 3.30 7.49 -16.22
C LYS A 273 2.13 6.67 -15.65
N PHE A 274 2.24 6.33 -14.37
CA PHE A 274 1.24 5.56 -13.62
C PHE A 274 0.35 6.48 -12.80
N ILE A 275 -0.97 6.38 -12.98
CA ILE A 275 -1.97 7.14 -12.23
C ILE A 275 -2.87 6.17 -11.46
N MET A 276 -3.04 6.42 -10.16
CA MET A 276 -4.01 5.75 -9.31
C MET A 276 -4.86 6.82 -8.60
N SER A 277 -6.14 6.91 -8.96
CA SER A 277 -7.06 7.97 -8.51
C SER A 277 -8.33 7.37 -7.92
N ASP A 278 -8.72 7.77 -6.72
CA ASP A 278 -10.02 7.41 -6.12
C ASP A 278 -10.27 5.90 -6.01
N VAL A 279 -9.19 5.10 -5.96
CA VAL A 279 -9.25 3.65 -5.82
C VAL A 279 -9.36 3.28 -4.35
N LYS A 280 -10.14 2.23 -4.08
CA LYS A 280 -10.26 1.64 -2.74
C LYS A 280 -9.54 0.30 -2.70
N VAL A 281 -8.70 0.08 -1.68
CA VAL A 281 -7.99 -1.19 -1.51
C VAL A 281 -8.28 -1.77 -0.13
N PHE A 282 -8.90 -2.95 -0.11
CA PHE A 282 -9.36 -3.62 1.12
C PHE A 282 -8.81 -5.03 1.26
N ASN A 283 -7.81 -5.18 2.12
CA ASN A 283 -7.26 -6.47 2.49
C ASN A 283 -7.45 -6.69 3.99
N PRO A 284 -8.04 -7.83 4.41
CA PRO A 284 -8.21 -8.11 5.84
C PRO A 284 -6.89 -7.97 6.60
N TRP A 285 -6.93 -7.43 7.83
CA TRP A 285 -5.74 -7.18 8.66
C TRP A 285 -4.84 -8.42 8.89
N TYR A 286 -5.38 -9.64 8.76
CA TYR A 286 -4.63 -10.89 8.90
C TYR A 286 -4.00 -11.37 7.59
N SER A 287 -4.19 -10.65 6.48
CA SER A 287 -3.69 -11.00 5.16
C SER A 287 -2.17 -10.94 5.14
N GLN A 288 -1.53 -12.10 4.99
CA GLN A 288 -0.07 -12.19 4.92
C GLN A 288 0.42 -11.55 3.61
N ASN A 289 1.24 -10.51 3.70
CA ASN A 289 1.66 -9.68 2.55
C ASN A 289 0.46 -9.04 1.85
N GLY A 290 -0.54 -8.60 2.62
CA GLY A 290 -1.75 -7.98 2.11
C GLY A 290 -1.58 -6.50 1.82
N ASP A 291 -0.44 -6.09 1.27
CA ASP A 291 -0.07 -4.72 0.93
C ASP A 291 -1.10 -4.06 -0.02
N GLY A 292 -1.21 -2.74 0.03
CA GLY A 292 -2.11 -1.97 -0.82
C GLY A 292 -1.54 -1.76 -2.23
N LEU A 293 -0.55 -0.87 -2.30
CA LEU A 293 0.21 -0.52 -3.50
C LEU A 293 1.71 -0.74 -3.26
N ASP A 294 2.34 -1.53 -4.12
CA ASP A 294 3.77 -1.75 -4.20
C ASP A 294 4.31 -1.12 -5.48
N LEU A 295 4.68 0.15 -5.42
CA LEU A 295 5.21 0.89 -6.57
C LEU A 295 6.72 0.59 -6.71
N GLU A 296 7.06 -0.34 -7.59
CA GLU A 296 8.43 -0.87 -7.69
C GLU A 296 9.16 -0.40 -8.95
N SER A 297 10.30 0.28 -8.78
CA SER A 297 11.16 0.74 -9.89
C SER A 297 10.39 1.54 -10.96
N CYS A 298 9.31 2.23 -10.58
CA CYS A 298 8.49 3.01 -11.50
C CYS A 298 9.00 4.44 -11.63
N LYS A 299 8.64 5.08 -12.75
CA LYS A 299 9.00 6.46 -13.05
C LYS A 299 7.76 7.28 -13.38
N ASP A 300 7.66 8.47 -12.80
CA ASP A 300 6.58 9.42 -13.03
C ASP A 300 5.21 8.80 -12.63
N ALA A 301 4.87 8.91 -11.35
CA ALA A 301 3.64 8.33 -10.80
C ALA A 301 2.84 9.31 -9.94
N LEU A 302 1.51 9.21 -10.02
CA LEU A 302 0.56 10.05 -9.30
C LEU A 302 -0.46 9.18 -8.55
N ILE A 303 -0.41 9.21 -7.22
CA ILE A 303 -1.25 8.40 -6.31
C ILE A 303 -2.12 9.35 -5.51
N ILE A 304 -3.40 9.49 -5.90
CA ILE A 304 -4.28 10.55 -5.39
C ILE A 304 -5.66 10.08 -4.94
N GLY A 305 -6.16 10.62 -3.82
CA GLY A 305 -7.56 10.42 -3.43
C GLY A 305 -7.94 9.00 -3.05
N ASN A 306 -6.96 8.12 -2.81
CA ASN A 306 -7.22 6.69 -2.59
C ASN A 306 -7.52 6.40 -1.11
N LEU A 307 -8.23 5.29 -0.88
CA LEU A 307 -8.55 4.77 0.46
C LEU A 307 -7.97 3.37 0.63
N PHE A 308 -7.19 3.18 1.69
CA PHE A 308 -6.56 1.90 2.03
C PHE A 308 -7.00 1.40 3.41
N ASP A 309 -7.34 0.12 3.50
CA ASP A 309 -7.46 -0.64 4.75
C ASP A 309 -6.94 -2.05 4.47
N VAL A 310 -5.68 -2.29 4.89
CA VAL A 310 -4.86 -3.37 4.35
C VAL A 310 -4.15 -4.16 5.44
N GLY A 311 -3.72 -5.39 5.11
CA GLY A 311 -3.06 -6.30 6.06
C GLY A 311 -1.57 -6.08 6.24
N ASP A 312 -0.95 -5.24 5.39
CA ASP A 312 0.48 -4.90 5.45
C ASP A 312 0.68 -3.41 5.12
N ASP A 313 1.76 -3.00 4.46
CA ASP A 313 1.98 -1.61 4.06
C ASP A 313 0.90 -1.09 3.09
N ALA A 314 0.42 0.15 3.25
CA ALA A 314 -0.62 0.72 2.40
C ALA A 314 -0.06 1.26 1.07
N ILE A 315 0.90 2.19 1.15
CA ILE A 315 1.56 2.79 -0.02
C ILE A 315 3.07 2.55 0.14
N CYS A 316 3.61 1.56 -0.58
CA CYS A 316 4.98 1.10 -0.43
C CYS A 316 5.79 1.33 -1.70
N LEU A 317 6.89 2.08 -1.58
CA LEU A 317 7.82 2.33 -2.67
C LEU A 317 9.01 1.37 -2.57
N LYS A 318 9.28 0.68 -3.68
CA LYS A 318 10.31 -0.36 -3.78
C LYS A 318 11.15 -0.17 -5.05
N SER A 319 12.27 -0.85 -5.15
CA SER A 319 13.17 -0.82 -6.30
C SER A 319 14.08 -2.06 -6.33
N GLY A 320 13.53 -3.25 -6.08
CA GLY A 320 14.29 -4.50 -6.03
C GLY A 320 15.05 -4.74 -4.72
N LYS A 321 15.45 -5.99 -4.52
CA LYS A 321 16.07 -6.48 -3.29
C LYS A 321 17.49 -7.00 -3.56
N ASP A 322 18.42 -6.59 -2.70
CA ASP A 322 19.81 -7.04 -2.66
C ASP A 322 20.47 -7.01 -4.05
N GLN A 323 21.16 -8.08 -4.44
CA GLN A 323 21.88 -8.14 -5.72
C GLN A 323 20.94 -7.96 -6.92
N ASP A 324 19.77 -8.60 -6.93
CA ASP A 324 18.81 -8.48 -8.04
C ASP A 324 18.36 -7.03 -8.26
N GLY A 325 18.11 -6.29 -7.18
CA GLY A 325 17.76 -4.87 -7.26
C GLY A 325 18.94 -4.00 -7.69
N ARG A 326 20.16 -4.30 -7.23
CA ARG A 326 21.37 -3.58 -7.65
C ARG A 326 21.71 -3.83 -9.12
N ASP A 327 21.59 -5.07 -9.59
CA ASP A 327 21.82 -5.44 -10.99
C ASP A 327 20.78 -4.81 -11.91
N ARG A 328 19.52 -4.75 -11.46
CA ARG A 328 18.46 -4.03 -12.17
C ARG A 328 18.79 -2.55 -12.30
N ASN A 329 19.28 -1.93 -11.23
CA ASN A 329 19.71 -0.53 -11.19
C ASN A 329 18.66 0.47 -11.74
N VAL A 330 17.38 0.19 -11.45
CA VAL A 330 16.25 1.07 -11.81
C VAL A 330 15.63 1.59 -10.51
N PRO A 331 15.76 2.89 -10.20
CA PRO A 331 15.14 3.47 -9.02
C PRO A 331 13.62 3.59 -9.18
N CYS A 332 12.90 3.73 -8.07
CA CYS A 332 11.56 4.30 -8.07
C CYS A 332 11.70 5.82 -7.94
N GLU A 333 11.27 6.58 -8.96
CA GLU A 333 11.53 8.01 -9.04
C GLU A 333 10.37 8.86 -9.56
N ASN A 334 10.34 10.12 -9.11
CA ASN A 334 9.36 11.14 -9.50
C ASN A 334 7.92 10.74 -9.16
N VAL A 335 7.63 10.61 -7.87
CA VAL A 335 6.33 10.13 -7.40
C VAL A 335 5.64 11.22 -6.56
N ILE A 336 4.38 11.51 -6.89
CA ILE A 336 3.52 12.43 -6.16
C ILE A 336 2.41 11.61 -5.49
N ILE A 337 2.27 11.74 -4.18
CA ILE A 337 1.27 11.05 -3.36
C ILE A 337 0.49 12.11 -2.60
N LYS A 338 -0.78 12.33 -2.94
CA LYS A 338 -1.58 13.40 -2.34
C LYS A 338 -3.00 12.99 -1.98
N ASN A 339 -3.56 13.55 -0.90
CA ASN A 339 -4.97 13.36 -0.55
C ASN A 339 -5.38 11.89 -0.32
N ASN A 340 -4.47 11.04 0.16
CA ASN A 340 -4.80 9.63 0.42
C ASN A 340 -5.17 9.42 1.90
N GLU A 341 -6.08 8.49 2.13
CA GLU A 341 -6.51 8.07 3.46
C GLU A 341 -6.13 6.61 3.69
N VAL A 342 -5.51 6.33 4.84
CA VAL A 342 -5.17 4.98 5.28
C VAL A 342 -5.81 4.75 6.64
N LEU A 343 -6.64 3.71 6.73
CA LEU A 343 -7.23 3.25 7.98
C LEU A 343 -6.21 2.34 8.68
N HIS A 344 -6.27 1.03 8.43
CA HIS A 344 -5.31 0.07 8.95
C HIS A 344 -4.22 -0.26 7.92
N GLY A 345 -3.02 -0.53 8.41
CA GLY A 345 -1.86 -1.01 7.65
C GLY A 345 -0.57 -0.97 8.48
N HIS A 346 0.45 -1.75 8.13
CA HIS A 346 1.76 -1.73 8.79
C HIS A 346 2.52 -0.40 8.59
N GLY A 347 2.10 0.40 7.61
CA GLY A 347 2.63 1.72 7.33
C GLY A 347 1.70 2.51 6.42
N GLY A 348 1.47 3.79 6.72
CA GLY A 348 0.67 4.68 5.87
C GLY A 348 1.38 4.99 4.54
N PHE A 349 2.56 5.61 4.63
CA PHE A 349 3.51 5.75 3.52
C PHE A 349 4.82 5.08 3.87
N VAL A 350 5.32 4.23 2.97
CA VAL A 350 6.43 3.32 3.22
C VAL A 350 7.47 3.39 2.11
N VAL A 351 8.74 3.35 2.48
CA VAL A 351 9.85 3.07 1.56
C VAL A 351 10.59 1.82 2.04
N GLY A 352 10.72 0.83 1.15
CA GLY A 352 11.48 -0.40 1.37
C GLY A 352 10.65 -1.63 1.77
N SER A 353 11.25 -2.73 2.22
CA SER A 353 12.69 -2.87 2.48
C SER A 353 13.52 -3.05 1.21
N GLU A 354 12.86 -3.39 0.12
CA GLU A 354 13.42 -3.69 -1.19
C GLU A 354 13.71 -2.38 -1.92
N MET A 355 14.77 -1.67 -1.51
CA MET A 355 15.12 -0.34 -2.04
C MET A 355 16.51 -0.31 -2.71
N SER A 356 16.98 -1.46 -3.19
CA SER A 356 18.36 -1.65 -3.67
C SER A 356 18.72 -0.85 -4.93
N GLY A 357 17.76 -0.68 -5.85
CA GLY A 357 17.88 0.22 -7.01
C GLY A 357 17.76 1.71 -6.69
N GLY A 358 17.39 2.08 -5.46
CA GLY A 358 17.19 3.45 -4.99
C GLY A 358 15.75 3.96 -5.10
N VAL A 359 15.43 4.95 -4.27
CA VAL A 359 14.14 5.65 -4.28
C VAL A 359 14.39 7.15 -4.15
N LYS A 360 13.90 7.96 -5.08
CA LYS A 360 14.21 9.39 -5.05
C LYS A 360 13.16 10.28 -5.69
N ASN A 361 13.17 11.56 -5.32
CA ASN A 361 12.23 12.56 -5.82
C ASN A 361 10.78 12.16 -5.54
N ILE A 362 10.45 12.08 -4.25
CA ILE A 362 9.12 11.68 -3.79
C ILE A 362 8.50 12.83 -3.01
N TYR A 363 7.25 13.15 -3.32
CA TYR A 363 6.49 14.19 -2.65
C TYR A 363 5.19 13.62 -2.11
N VAL A 364 5.05 13.61 -0.79
CA VAL A 364 3.89 13.11 -0.07
C VAL A 364 3.21 14.28 0.63
N ALA A 365 1.94 14.56 0.32
CA ALA A 365 1.24 15.64 0.99
C ALA A 365 -0.23 15.35 1.28
N ASP A 366 -0.77 16.04 2.28
CA ASP A 366 -2.23 16.10 2.53
C ASP A 366 -2.86 14.71 2.78
N CYS A 367 -2.13 13.81 3.46
CA CYS A 367 -2.61 12.46 3.77
C CYS A 367 -3.09 12.32 5.22
N LEU A 368 -4.02 11.38 5.41
CA LEU A 368 -4.62 11.04 6.70
C LEU A 368 -4.36 9.57 7.03
N PHE A 369 -3.71 9.27 8.17
CA PHE A 369 -3.41 7.91 8.63
C PHE A 369 -4.08 7.62 9.98
N MET A 370 -4.94 6.62 10.07
CA MET A 370 -5.83 6.39 11.22
C MET A 370 -5.81 4.93 11.69
N GLY A 371 -4.88 4.60 12.58
CA GLY A 371 -4.73 3.24 13.10
C GLY A 371 -3.71 2.37 12.36
N THR A 372 -2.86 2.98 11.52
CA THR A 372 -1.67 2.31 10.96
C THR A 372 -0.64 2.05 12.04
N ASP A 373 0.10 0.93 11.98
CA ASP A 373 1.17 0.60 12.93
C ASP A 373 2.20 1.73 13.04
N VAL A 374 2.60 2.24 11.87
CA VAL A 374 3.52 3.35 11.65
C VAL A 374 2.89 4.33 10.67
N GLY A 375 3.09 5.64 10.86
CA GLY A 375 2.64 6.63 9.87
C GLY A 375 3.54 6.67 8.63
N LEU A 376 4.75 7.21 8.80
CA LEU A 376 5.80 7.34 7.80
C LEU A 376 6.92 6.34 8.11
N ARG A 377 7.08 5.32 7.26
CA ARG A 377 7.97 4.18 7.53
C ARG A 377 9.08 4.07 6.47
N PHE A 378 10.32 4.14 6.90
CA PHE A 378 11.49 3.96 6.05
C PHE A 378 12.30 2.78 6.57
N LYS A 379 12.39 1.71 5.78
CA LYS A 379 13.00 0.45 6.21
C LYS A 379 14.07 -0.02 5.24
N SER A 380 15.23 -0.39 5.78
CA SER A 380 16.28 -1.07 5.03
C SER A 380 17.17 -1.87 5.99
N THR A 381 18.12 -2.62 5.44
CA THR A 381 19.11 -3.38 6.21
C THR A 381 20.39 -3.57 5.40
N ARG A 382 21.49 -3.90 6.08
CA ARG A 382 22.76 -4.25 5.42
C ARG A 382 22.52 -5.39 4.43
N GLY A 383 23.17 -5.31 3.27
CA GLY A 383 22.92 -6.24 2.16
C GLY A 383 22.05 -5.63 1.07
N ARG A 384 21.17 -4.66 1.41
CA ARG A 384 20.31 -4.00 0.41
C ARG A 384 21.11 -3.10 -0.53
N GLY A 385 21.97 -2.24 0.01
CA GLY A 385 22.53 -1.14 -0.76
C GLY A 385 21.50 -0.06 -1.05
N GLY A 386 21.68 0.65 -2.16
CA GLY A 386 20.73 1.67 -2.64
C GLY A 386 20.70 2.95 -1.78
N VAL A 387 20.08 3.99 -2.34
CA VAL A 387 19.94 5.28 -1.69
C VAL A 387 18.48 5.71 -1.72
N VAL A 388 17.95 6.10 -0.55
CA VAL A 388 16.67 6.82 -0.45
C VAL A 388 16.98 8.29 -0.23
N GLU A 389 16.64 9.13 -1.21
CA GLU A 389 16.96 10.55 -1.12
C GLU A 389 15.97 11.49 -1.80
N ASN A 390 15.99 12.76 -1.39
CA ASN A 390 15.14 13.80 -1.97
C ASN A 390 13.66 13.44 -1.79
N ILE A 391 13.25 13.38 -0.53
CA ILE A 391 11.88 13.07 -0.12
C ILE A 391 11.32 14.29 0.61
N TRP A 392 10.16 14.76 0.18
CA TRP A 392 9.44 15.86 0.80
C TRP A 392 8.08 15.37 1.28
N ILE A 393 7.80 15.59 2.56
CA ILE A 393 6.57 15.15 3.21
C ILE A 393 5.96 16.34 3.92
N GLU A 394 4.71 16.68 3.63
CA GLU A 394 4.04 17.78 4.31
C GLU A 394 2.55 17.55 4.56
N ASN A 395 1.98 18.27 5.53
CA ASN A 395 0.54 18.27 5.82
C ASN A 395 -0.03 16.87 6.14
N ILE A 396 0.66 16.09 6.98
CA ILE A 396 0.21 14.75 7.38
C ILE A 396 -0.57 14.81 8.69
N ARG A 397 -1.69 14.10 8.75
CA ARG A 397 -2.51 13.98 9.97
C ARG A 397 -2.60 12.52 10.38
N MET A 398 -2.35 12.25 11.66
CA MET A 398 -2.30 10.89 12.19
C MET A 398 -3.06 10.77 13.51
N THR A 399 -3.69 9.63 13.74
CA THR A 399 -4.26 9.25 15.03
C THR A 399 -4.06 7.77 15.29
N ASP A 400 -3.94 7.41 16.57
CA ASP A 400 -3.96 6.04 17.06
C ASP A 400 -2.84 5.15 16.46
N ILE A 401 -1.62 5.70 16.40
CA ILE A 401 -0.43 4.99 15.89
C ILE A 401 0.18 4.14 17.02
N PRO A 402 0.10 2.81 17.00
CA PRO A 402 0.52 2.01 18.15
C PRO A 402 2.04 1.95 18.33
N THR A 403 2.86 2.28 17.32
CA THR A 403 4.32 2.41 17.47
C THR A 403 4.82 3.85 17.31
N GLU A 404 5.34 4.21 16.14
CA GLU A 404 5.93 5.51 15.83
C GLU A 404 5.23 6.14 14.62
N PRO A 405 4.80 7.41 14.68
CA PRO A 405 4.31 8.10 13.50
C PRO A 405 5.40 8.34 12.46
N ILE A 406 6.68 8.38 12.86
CA ILE A 406 7.83 8.52 11.97
C ILE A 406 8.93 7.55 12.38
N LEU A 407 9.21 6.56 11.53
CA LEU A 407 10.19 5.50 11.77
C LEU A 407 11.17 5.38 10.61
N PHE A 408 12.46 5.56 10.89
CA PHE A 408 13.55 5.30 9.96
C PHE A 408 14.42 4.21 10.59
N ASP A 409 14.49 3.04 9.96
CA ASP A 409 15.23 1.90 10.52
C ASP A 409 16.09 1.20 9.47
N LEU A 410 17.41 1.25 9.67
CA LEU A 410 18.41 0.55 8.86
C LEU A 410 18.77 -0.83 9.43
N PHE A 411 18.01 -1.34 10.42
CA PHE A 411 18.13 -2.68 10.99
C PHE A 411 16.82 -3.48 10.82
N TYR A 412 16.17 -3.36 9.66
CA TYR A 412 14.95 -4.10 9.36
C TYR A 412 15.17 -5.61 9.40
N SER A 413 14.26 -6.34 10.07
CA SER A 413 14.36 -7.79 10.27
C SER A 413 13.42 -8.66 9.42
N GLY A 414 12.56 -8.05 8.61
CA GLY A 414 11.54 -8.77 7.82
C GLY A 414 10.14 -8.80 8.43
N LYS A 415 9.91 -8.11 9.56
CA LYS A 415 8.64 -8.12 10.32
C LYS A 415 7.97 -6.75 10.39
N SER A 416 6.68 -6.71 10.74
CA SER A 416 5.99 -5.45 11.07
C SER A 416 6.63 -4.77 12.30
N ALA A 417 6.43 -3.47 12.47
CA ALA A 417 6.98 -2.75 13.63
C ALA A 417 6.38 -3.27 14.96
N LEU A 418 5.11 -3.69 14.94
CA LEU A 418 4.45 -4.33 16.07
C LEU A 418 5.08 -5.69 16.42
N GLU A 419 5.28 -6.56 15.42
CA GLU A 419 5.93 -7.87 15.64
C GLU A 419 7.36 -7.71 16.17
N GLU A 420 8.12 -6.73 15.67
CA GLU A 420 9.48 -6.46 16.16
C GLU A 420 9.49 -5.94 17.62
N LEU A 421 8.49 -5.13 18.00
CA LEU A 421 8.35 -4.61 19.35
C LEU A 421 8.04 -5.72 20.37
N GLU A 422 7.22 -6.70 19.98
CA GLU A 422 6.83 -7.82 20.84
C GLU A 422 7.98 -8.81 21.10
N GLU A 423 8.86 -9.03 20.12
CA GLU A 423 9.94 -10.03 20.22
C GLU A 423 11.29 -9.48 20.70
N GLY A 424 11.57 -8.19 20.49
CA GLY A 424 12.84 -7.55 20.81
C GLY A 424 13.95 -7.80 19.78
N LYS A 425 14.86 -6.82 19.59
CA LYS A 425 15.95 -6.90 18.59
C LYS A 425 17.32 -7.22 19.23
N THR A 426 18.11 -8.02 18.53
CA THR A 426 19.55 -8.23 18.85
C THR A 426 20.39 -7.52 17.78
N ILE A 427 21.28 -6.60 18.17
CA ILE A 427 22.15 -5.86 17.24
C ILE A 427 23.56 -6.46 17.26
N GLN A 428 24.14 -6.72 16.09
CA GLN A 428 25.53 -7.17 15.97
C GLN A 428 26.52 -6.03 16.24
N ALA A 429 27.56 -6.33 17.04
CA ALA A 429 28.52 -5.36 17.56
C ALA A 429 29.73 -5.07 16.64
N VAL A 430 29.75 -5.58 15.41
CA VAL A 430 30.86 -5.38 14.46
C VAL A 430 30.52 -4.22 13.54
N LEU A 431 31.45 -3.26 13.40
CA LEU A 431 31.36 -2.16 12.44
C LEU A 431 31.89 -2.66 11.07
N PRO A 432 31.04 -2.88 10.07
CA PRO A 432 31.49 -3.28 8.75
C PRO A 432 32.03 -2.07 7.96
N ALA A 433 32.75 -2.35 6.86
CA ALA A 433 33.12 -1.31 5.90
C ALA A 433 31.89 -0.87 5.10
N VAL A 434 31.87 0.39 4.67
CA VAL A 434 30.87 0.89 3.72
C VAL A 434 31.14 0.27 2.34
N THR A 435 30.13 -0.38 1.77
CA THR A 435 30.15 -1.01 0.45
C THR A 435 28.90 -0.60 -0.34
N GLU A 436 28.78 -1.05 -1.59
CA GLU A 436 27.54 -0.88 -2.38
C GLU A 436 26.31 -1.55 -1.75
N GLU A 437 26.50 -2.46 -0.78
CA GLU A 437 25.44 -3.14 -0.03
C GLU A 437 25.01 -2.38 1.23
N THR A 438 25.66 -1.25 1.53
CA THR A 438 25.35 -0.39 2.67
C THR A 438 24.25 0.59 2.28
N PRO A 439 23.03 0.48 2.84
CA PRO A 439 21.93 1.39 2.50
C PRO A 439 22.16 2.79 3.08
N SER A 440 21.60 3.81 2.41
CA SER A 440 21.68 5.21 2.87
C SER A 440 20.34 5.91 2.78
N PHE A 441 19.95 6.60 3.85
CA PHE A 441 18.81 7.53 3.88
C PHE A 441 19.33 8.96 4.05
N ARG A 442 19.00 9.86 3.11
CA ARG A 442 19.46 11.25 3.16
C ARG A 442 18.52 12.26 2.49
N ASN A 443 18.64 13.53 2.82
CA ASN A 443 17.91 14.62 2.16
C ASN A 443 16.38 14.41 2.23
N ILE A 444 15.86 14.32 3.46
CA ILE A 444 14.43 14.10 3.71
C ILE A 444 13.88 15.27 4.53
N SER A 445 12.81 15.89 4.07
CA SER A 445 12.14 16.99 4.75
C SER A 445 10.72 16.58 5.13
N ILE A 446 10.38 16.74 6.40
CA ILE A 446 9.05 16.44 6.95
C ILE A 446 8.52 17.70 7.64
N ARG A 447 7.36 18.19 7.17
CA ARG A 447 6.79 19.46 7.59
C ARG A 447 5.31 19.37 7.96
N ASN A 448 4.83 20.21 8.87
CA ASN A 448 3.41 20.34 9.19
C ASN A 448 2.74 18.98 9.46
N VAL A 449 3.27 18.23 10.43
CA VAL A 449 2.75 16.92 10.83
C VAL A 449 2.06 17.02 12.18
N THR A 450 0.88 16.43 12.30
CA THR A 450 0.19 16.29 13.60
C THR A 450 -0.14 14.83 13.85
N CYS A 451 0.31 14.30 14.99
CA CYS A 451 -0.05 12.96 15.44
C CYS A 451 -0.68 12.99 16.83
N LYS A 452 -1.89 12.44 16.95
CA LYS A 452 -2.58 12.26 18.22
C LYS A 452 -2.50 10.79 18.66
N GLY A 453 -1.61 10.51 19.60
CA GLY A 453 -1.44 9.21 20.23
C GLY A 453 -0.41 8.37 19.50
N ALA A 454 0.72 8.14 20.16
CA ALA A 454 1.76 7.21 19.74
C ALA A 454 2.48 6.60 20.93
N ARG A 455 3.12 5.43 20.74
CA ARG A 455 4.00 4.86 21.77
C ARG A 455 5.31 5.65 21.86
N ARG A 456 5.97 5.92 20.75
CA ARG A 456 7.19 6.73 20.69
C ARG A 456 7.06 7.77 19.58
N ALA A 457 7.44 9.02 19.86
CA ALA A 457 7.18 10.11 18.93
C ALA A 457 7.89 9.93 17.59
N MET A 458 9.17 9.57 17.59
CA MET A 458 9.93 9.24 16.37
C MET A 458 11.10 8.33 16.72
N LEU A 459 11.52 7.46 15.79
CA LEU A 459 12.78 6.72 15.88
C LEU A 459 13.56 6.83 14.58
N PHE A 460 14.79 7.35 14.67
CA PHE A 460 15.75 7.33 13.58
C PHE A 460 16.91 6.44 14.01
N ASN A 461 16.99 5.25 13.42
CA ASN A 461 17.95 4.22 13.76
C ASN A 461 18.91 3.98 12.59
N GLY A 462 19.95 4.82 12.52
CA GLY A 462 20.96 4.79 11.47
C GLY A 462 22.06 3.77 11.71
N LEU A 463 22.89 3.52 10.69
CA LEU A 463 24.06 2.64 10.83
C LEU A 463 25.25 3.44 11.38
N PRO A 464 26.09 2.83 12.25
CA PRO A 464 27.31 3.49 12.72
C PRO A 464 28.27 3.92 11.60
N GLU A 465 28.38 3.12 10.53
CA GLU A 465 29.21 3.37 9.35
C GLU A 465 28.53 4.24 8.28
N MET A 466 27.20 4.37 8.34
CA MET A 466 26.38 5.14 7.38
C MET A 466 25.19 5.76 8.09
N LYS A 467 25.42 6.93 8.67
CA LYS A 467 24.41 7.67 9.43
C LYS A 467 23.25 8.09 8.53
N ILE A 468 22.05 8.14 9.12
CA ILE A 468 20.92 8.85 8.50
C ILE A 468 21.27 10.34 8.49
N GLN A 469 21.22 10.99 7.33
CA GLN A 469 21.82 12.33 7.21
C GLN A 469 20.94 13.36 6.50
N ASN A 470 21.11 14.64 6.87
CA ASN A 470 20.42 15.77 6.26
C ASN A 470 18.88 15.61 6.31
N ILE A 471 18.35 15.56 7.53
CA ILE A 471 16.91 15.45 7.79
C ILE A 471 16.39 16.77 8.35
N THR A 472 15.29 17.28 7.80
CA THR A 472 14.61 18.48 8.30
C THR A 472 13.25 18.10 8.86
N LEU A 473 13.02 18.44 10.13
CA LEU A 473 11.78 18.30 10.86
C LEU A 473 11.28 19.70 11.24
N GLU A 474 10.14 20.10 10.69
CA GLU A 474 9.62 21.47 10.88
C GLU A 474 8.11 21.49 11.10
N ASP A 475 7.64 22.29 12.07
CA ASP A 475 6.21 22.45 12.38
C ASP A 475 5.52 21.11 12.67
N ILE A 476 6.04 20.36 13.64
CA ILE A 476 5.52 19.03 13.99
C ILE A 476 4.93 19.05 15.40
N GLN A 477 3.76 18.43 15.58
CA GLN A 477 3.13 18.28 16.88
C GLN A 477 2.72 16.83 17.14
N ILE A 478 3.23 16.20 18.20
CA ILE A 478 2.97 14.79 18.52
C ILE A 478 2.63 14.63 19.99
N THR A 479 1.57 13.88 20.31
CA THR A 479 1.35 13.35 21.67
C THR A 479 1.77 11.88 21.72
N ALA A 480 2.71 11.51 22.59
CA ALA A 480 3.23 10.14 22.67
C ALA A 480 3.57 9.71 24.11
N ASP A 481 3.80 8.41 24.32
CA ASP A 481 4.29 7.93 25.62
C ASP A 481 5.79 8.24 25.80
N GLN A 482 6.58 8.09 24.73
CA GLN A 482 8.03 8.34 24.68
C GLN A 482 8.38 9.44 23.65
N GLY A 483 9.49 10.14 23.87
CA GLY A 483 9.98 11.21 22.98
C GLY A 483 10.56 10.71 21.66
N MET A 484 11.26 11.61 20.95
CA MET A 484 12.02 11.31 19.75
C MET A 484 13.38 10.71 20.09
N GLU A 485 13.80 9.69 19.34
CA GLU A 485 15.13 9.09 19.44
C GLU A 485 15.91 9.23 18.12
N LEU A 486 17.09 9.84 18.19
CA LEU A 486 18.03 9.98 17.09
C LEU A 486 19.28 9.15 17.39
N ILE A 487 19.49 8.08 16.63
CA ILE A 487 20.60 7.14 16.82
C ILE A 487 21.38 7.06 15.50
N HIS A 488 22.68 7.36 15.56
CA HIS A 488 23.56 7.42 14.37
C HIS A 488 22.98 8.34 13.27
N THR A 489 22.80 9.61 13.61
CA THR A 489 22.30 10.63 12.68
C THR A 489 23.31 11.76 12.48
N GLU A 490 23.23 12.45 11.35
CA GLU A 490 24.06 13.62 11.07
C GLU A 490 23.24 14.73 10.39
N LYS A 491 23.45 16.00 10.75
CA LYS A 491 22.76 17.15 10.13
C LYS A 491 21.23 17.02 10.21
N VAL A 492 20.72 16.74 11.41
CA VAL A 492 19.29 16.79 11.67
C VAL A 492 18.93 18.21 12.11
N SER A 493 17.92 18.82 11.48
CA SER A 493 17.36 20.10 11.88
C SER A 493 15.96 19.91 12.44
N VAL A 494 15.74 20.38 13.66
CA VAL A 494 14.47 20.31 14.38
C VAL A 494 14.01 21.74 14.62
N LYS A 495 12.90 22.17 14.02
CA LYS A 495 12.40 23.55 14.10
C LYS A 495 10.91 23.56 14.41
N ASN A 496 10.51 24.24 15.48
CA ASN A 496 9.10 24.32 15.88
C ASN A 496 8.44 22.92 16.00
N VAL A 497 9.13 22.01 16.69
CA VAL A 497 8.65 20.65 16.94
C VAL A 497 8.22 20.53 18.39
N HIS A 498 6.95 20.21 18.60
CA HIS A 498 6.31 20.07 19.90
C HIS A 498 5.97 18.60 20.16
N ILE A 499 6.61 17.99 21.15
CA ILE A 499 6.35 16.61 21.55
C ILE A 499 5.81 16.60 22.98
N TYR A 500 4.56 16.21 23.15
CA TYR A 500 3.92 16.05 24.46
C TYR A 500 4.06 14.60 24.91
N VAL A 501 5.10 14.33 25.70
CA VAL A 501 5.38 13.00 26.26
C VAL A 501 4.64 12.78 27.58
N LYS A 502 4.18 11.56 27.85
CA LYS A 502 3.68 11.19 29.19
C LYS A 502 4.81 11.14 30.22
N GLU A 503 5.96 10.56 29.82
CA GLU A 503 7.13 10.39 30.68
C GLU A 503 8.43 10.57 29.88
N GLY A 504 9.51 10.97 30.57
CA GLY A 504 10.83 11.08 29.97
C GLY A 504 11.12 12.44 29.30
N LYS A 505 12.08 12.43 28.38
CA LYS A 505 12.55 13.62 27.66
C LYS A 505 12.02 13.60 26.23
N GLU A 506 11.80 14.78 25.68
CA GLU A 506 11.20 14.97 24.36
C GLU A 506 12.14 14.54 23.24
N LEU A 507 13.46 14.65 23.46
CA LEU A 507 14.49 14.23 22.52
C LEU A 507 15.65 13.54 23.23
N LEU A 508 16.00 12.35 22.72
CA LEU A 508 17.22 11.61 23.03
C LEU A 508 18.07 11.49 21.76
N ALA A 509 19.33 11.91 21.84
CA ALA A 509 20.27 11.84 20.72
C ALA A 509 21.53 11.05 21.11
N GLN A 510 21.86 10.01 20.35
CA GLN A 510 23.04 9.16 20.52
C GLN A 510 23.82 9.05 19.20
N TYR A 511 25.16 9.14 19.27
CA TYR A 511 26.03 9.16 18.09
C TYR A 511 25.59 10.16 17.00
N THR A 512 25.01 11.28 17.43
CA THR A 512 24.41 12.28 16.56
C THR A 512 25.31 13.51 16.45
N SER A 513 25.50 14.01 15.23
CA SER A 513 26.39 15.15 14.96
C SER A 513 25.72 16.25 14.13
N GLN A 514 26.10 17.52 14.37
CA GLN A 514 25.52 18.68 13.67
C GLN A 514 23.99 18.78 13.80
N LEU A 515 23.46 18.40 14.97
CA LEU A 515 22.04 18.60 15.30
C LEU A 515 21.77 20.09 15.53
N THR A 516 20.68 20.61 14.97
CA THR A 516 20.17 21.95 15.28
C THR A 516 18.76 21.86 15.84
N VAL A 517 18.48 22.61 16.90
CA VAL A 517 17.14 22.75 17.49
C VAL A 517 16.78 24.22 17.50
N ASN A 518 15.68 24.60 16.84
CA ASN A 518 15.22 25.98 16.68
C ASN A 518 16.32 26.94 16.18
N GLY A 519 17.15 26.45 15.24
CA GLY A 519 18.27 27.20 14.66
C GLY A 519 19.53 27.27 15.55
N GLN A 520 19.50 26.73 16.76
CA GLN A 520 20.66 26.66 17.64
C GLN A 520 21.40 25.33 17.49
N PRO A 521 22.74 25.34 17.34
CA PRO A 521 23.51 24.11 17.29
C PRO A 521 23.48 23.40 18.65
N VAL A 522 23.35 22.08 18.61
CA VAL A 522 23.41 21.19 19.76
C VAL A 522 24.77 20.47 19.74
N ALA A 523 25.37 20.25 20.91
CA ALA A 523 26.61 19.52 21.01
C ALA A 523 26.48 18.09 20.44
N ASP A 524 27.52 17.65 19.73
CA ASP A 524 27.59 16.29 19.21
C ASP A 524 27.52 15.26 20.36
N SER A 525 26.78 14.18 20.15
CA SER A 525 26.62 13.10 21.13
C SER A 525 27.39 11.84 20.74
N GLY A 526 27.93 11.16 21.75
CA GLY A 526 28.66 9.89 21.61
C GLY A 526 27.85 8.71 22.17
N ALA A 527 28.52 7.83 22.90
CA ALA A 527 27.89 6.66 23.54
C ALA A 527 26.88 7.05 24.65
N THR A 528 27.17 8.11 25.40
CA THR A 528 26.22 8.68 26.35
C THR A 528 25.22 9.54 25.58
N SER A 529 23.93 9.22 25.74
CA SER A 529 22.85 9.98 25.11
C SER A 529 22.78 11.41 25.63
N LEU A 530 22.60 12.37 24.73
CA LEU A 530 22.15 13.72 25.07
C LEU A 530 20.63 13.72 25.20
N GLN A 531 20.10 14.36 26.24
CA GLN A 531 18.66 14.48 26.48
C GLN A 531 18.25 15.95 26.50
N LEU A 532 17.18 16.31 25.77
CA LEU A 532 16.76 17.70 25.57
C LEU A 532 15.27 17.89 25.84
N LEU A 533 14.93 19.12 26.26
CA LEU A 533 13.59 19.70 26.17
C LEU A 533 13.61 20.60 24.92
N ILE A 534 12.69 20.37 23.98
CA ILE A 534 12.61 21.05 22.68
C ILE A 534 11.34 21.89 22.53
N ASN A 535 10.38 21.73 23.44
CA ASN A 535 9.15 22.52 23.52
C ASN A 535 9.36 23.95 24.09
N GLU A 536 10.55 24.25 24.64
CA GLU A 536 10.89 25.53 25.29
C GLU A 536 11.46 26.60 24.33
#